data_AF-A0A9E2EM51-F1
#
_entry.id   AF-A0A9E2EM51-F1
#
_cell.length_a   1.000
_cell.length_b   1.000
_cell.length_c   1.000
_cell.angle_alpha   90.00
_cell.angle_beta   90.00
_cell.angle_gamma   90.00
#
_symmetry.space_group_name_H-M   'P 1'
#
loop_
_entity.id
_entity.type
_entity.pdbx_description
1 polymer ?
#
loop_
_entity_poly.entity_id
_entity_poly.type
_entity_poly.pdbx_seq_one_letter_code
_entity_poly.pdbx_strand_id
1 'polypeptide(L)'
;MILADFSDKSAINTWYVVNDDVMGGRSDATLKQQDNYMIFKGEISLDNNGGFSSIRSDFKARDISSYSTVVIELKGDGKTYQFRAKTSRYDRQSYVSYVETNGEWQTISINLADLYPVFRGYRMRMANFDGKLLEEIGILFGNKKAEAFELQIKSIILK
;
A
#
# COMPACT_ATOMS: atom_id res chain seq x y z
N MET A 1 2.07 -15.24 -8.39
CA MET A 1 2.30 -15.53 -6.95
C MET A 1 1.28 -14.78 -6.09
N ILE A 2 0.72 -15.39 -5.05
CA ILE A 2 -0.14 -14.69 -4.08
C ILE A 2 0.73 -13.94 -3.07
N LEU A 3 0.48 -12.63 -2.92
CA LEU A 3 1.09 -11.80 -1.87
C LEU A 3 0.13 -11.65 -0.69
N ALA A 4 -1.16 -11.47 -0.95
CA ALA A 4 -2.23 -11.49 0.03
C ALA A 4 -3.51 -12.04 -0.60
N ASP A 5 -4.23 -12.88 0.15
CA ASP A 5 -5.57 -13.35 -0.17
C ASP A 5 -6.38 -13.38 1.13
N PHE A 6 -7.31 -12.44 1.26
CA PHE A 6 -8.09 -12.26 2.47
C PHE A 6 -9.34 -13.16 2.51
N SER A 7 -9.47 -14.13 1.60
CA SER A 7 -10.33 -15.29 1.87
C SER A 7 -9.79 -16.15 3.02
N ASP A 8 -8.47 -16.11 3.27
CA ASP A 8 -7.84 -16.66 4.46
C ASP A 8 -7.81 -15.61 5.59
N LYS A 9 -8.40 -15.95 6.74
CA LYS A 9 -8.40 -15.10 7.95
C LYS A 9 -7.02 -14.92 8.58
N SER A 10 -6.06 -15.76 8.23
CA SER A 10 -4.69 -15.62 8.70
C SER A 10 -3.91 -14.54 7.95
N ALA A 11 -4.34 -14.17 6.74
CA ALA A 11 -3.62 -13.23 5.87
C ALA A 11 -3.46 -11.84 6.50
N ILE A 12 -4.45 -11.37 7.27
CA ILE A 12 -4.35 -10.06 7.95
C ILE A 12 -3.24 -10.00 9.01
N ASN A 13 -2.81 -11.15 9.56
CA ASN A 13 -1.82 -11.17 10.65
C ASN A 13 -0.43 -10.69 10.21
N THR A 14 -0.16 -10.64 8.91
CA THR A 14 1.10 -10.10 8.38
C THR A 14 1.04 -8.59 8.11
N TRP A 15 -0.14 -7.98 8.26
CA TRP A 15 -0.36 -6.58 7.97
C TRP A 15 -0.45 -5.74 9.24
N TYR A 16 0.09 -4.52 9.18
CA TYR A 16 0.06 -3.57 10.29
C TYR A 16 -0.10 -2.13 9.80
N VAL A 17 -0.69 -1.28 10.65
CA VAL A 17 -0.90 0.15 10.39
C VAL A 17 0.36 0.93 10.75
N VAL A 18 0.66 1.95 9.95
CA VAL A 18 1.70 2.95 10.19
C VAL A 18 1.12 4.34 9.91
N ASN A 19 0.99 5.14 10.96
CA ASN A 19 0.52 6.52 10.91
C ASN A 19 1.68 7.52 10.89
N ASP A 20 1.35 8.82 10.89
CA ASP A 20 2.28 9.95 10.79
C ASP A 20 2.85 10.44 12.14
N ASP A 21 2.83 9.56 13.15
CA ASP A 21 3.10 9.87 14.56
C ASP A 21 4.53 10.35 14.85
N VAL A 22 5.48 10.14 13.94
CA VAL A 22 6.92 10.45 14.17
C VAL A 22 7.15 11.92 14.52
N MET A 23 6.35 12.84 13.96
CA MET A 23 6.40 14.28 14.26
C MET A 23 5.22 14.74 15.14
N GLY A 24 4.49 13.81 15.75
CA GLY A 24 3.28 14.08 16.53
C GLY A 24 2.01 14.18 15.68
N GLY A 25 2.04 13.69 14.44
CA GLY A 25 0.87 13.57 13.57
C GLY A 25 -0.29 12.85 14.27
N ARG A 26 -1.51 13.16 13.83
CA ARG A 26 -2.75 12.70 14.47
C ARG A 26 -3.66 11.93 13.52
N SER A 27 -3.14 11.48 12.38
CA SER A 27 -3.90 10.60 11.51
C SER A 27 -4.06 9.25 12.22
N ASP A 28 -5.25 8.69 12.17
CA ASP A 28 -5.52 7.37 12.76
C ASP A 28 -6.19 6.46 11.75
N ALA A 29 -5.86 5.18 11.82
CA ALA A 29 -6.48 4.18 10.97
C ALA A 29 -6.53 2.82 11.64
N THR A 30 -7.53 2.06 11.21
CA THR A 30 -7.77 0.71 11.66
C THR A 30 -7.64 -0.25 10.50
N LEU A 31 -7.20 -1.46 10.84
CA LEU A 31 -7.16 -2.59 9.93
C LEU A 31 -8.01 -3.71 10.50
N LYS A 32 -8.98 -4.19 9.72
CA LYS A 32 -9.86 -5.29 10.13
C LYS A 32 -10.17 -6.18 8.94
N GLN A 33 -10.22 -7.48 9.17
CA GLN A 33 -10.73 -8.41 8.17
C GLN A 33 -12.23 -8.61 8.36
N GLN A 34 -12.96 -8.60 7.24
CA GLN A 34 -14.39 -8.89 7.18
C GLN A 34 -14.63 -9.87 6.03
N ASP A 35 -15.21 -11.02 6.35
CA ASP A 35 -15.49 -12.09 5.41
C ASP A 35 -14.25 -12.50 4.60
N ASN A 36 -14.20 -12.13 3.32
CA ASN A 36 -13.13 -12.45 2.37
C ASN A 36 -12.29 -11.23 1.93
N TYR A 37 -12.35 -10.12 2.68
CA TYR A 37 -11.58 -8.91 2.40
C TYR A 37 -11.07 -8.24 3.67
N MET A 38 -10.00 -7.47 3.53
CA MET A 38 -9.47 -6.57 4.54
C MET A 38 -10.04 -5.16 4.32
N ILE A 39 -10.34 -4.46 5.41
CA ILE A 39 -10.77 -3.06 5.45
C ILE A 39 -9.65 -2.25 6.10
N PHE A 40 -9.12 -1.29 5.35
CA PHE A 40 -8.23 -0.25 5.81
C PHE A 40 -8.99 1.08 5.80
N LYS A 41 -9.25 1.66 6.96
CA LYS A 41 -10.02 2.91 7.07
C LYS A 41 -9.57 3.77 8.22
N GLY A 42 -9.78 5.07 8.10
CA GLY A 42 -9.33 6.02 9.10
C GLY A 42 -9.68 7.45 8.76
N GLU A 43 -9.08 8.38 9.50
CA GLU A 43 -9.19 9.82 9.30
C GLU A 43 -7.79 10.43 9.23
N ILE A 44 -7.55 11.21 8.18
CA ILE A 44 -6.30 11.96 8.02
C ILE A 44 -6.41 13.29 8.76
N SER A 45 -5.38 13.61 9.55
CA SER A 45 -5.20 14.93 10.14
C SER A 45 -3.96 15.62 9.55
N LEU A 46 -4.04 16.93 9.38
CA LEU A 46 -2.90 17.77 8.98
C LEU A 46 -2.20 18.41 10.19
N ASP A 47 -2.70 18.15 11.39
CA ASP A 47 -2.09 18.62 12.63
C ASP A 47 -0.66 18.07 12.76
N ASN A 48 0.23 18.88 13.35
CA ASN A 48 1.61 18.50 13.66
C ASN A 48 2.42 17.98 12.45
N ASN A 49 2.14 18.53 11.26
CA ASN A 49 2.75 18.12 9.99
C ASN A 49 2.44 16.66 9.60
N GLY A 50 1.28 16.16 10.03
CA GLY A 50 0.71 14.92 9.54
C GLY A 50 0.23 15.00 8.08
N GLY A 51 -0.55 14.01 7.68
CA GLY A 51 -1.21 13.95 6.39
C GLY A 51 -1.18 12.57 5.73
N PHE A 52 -0.87 11.48 6.46
CA PHE A 52 -0.96 10.14 5.89
C PHE A 52 -1.26 9.04 6.90
N SER A 53 -1.84 7.95 6.41
CA SER A 53 -1.86 6.65 7.06
C SER A 53 -1.53 5.55 6.06
N SER A 54 -0.92 4.47 6.51
CA SER A 54 -0.45 3.37 5.67
C SER A 54 -0.69 2.03 6.32
N ILE A 55 -0.85 1.00 5.49
CA ILE A 55 -0.75 -0.40 5.90
C ILE A 55 0.42 -1.04 5.17
N ARG A 56 1.12 -1.93 5.86
CA ARG A 56 2.31 -2.62 5.32
C ARG A 56 2.26 -4.09 5.66
N SER A 57 2.83 -4.90 4.78
CA SER A 57 3.10 -6.30 5.03
C SER A 57 4.55 -6.59 4.66
N ASP A 58 5.30 -7.07 5.64
CA ASP A 58 6.67 -7.53 5.48
C ASP A 58 6.70 -9.05 5.32
N PHE A 59 7.63 -9.57 4.53
CA PHE A 59 7.86 -11.00 4.38
C PHE A 59 9.33 -11.26 4.06
N LYS A 60 9.75 -12.54 4.11
CA LYS A 60 11.09 -12.91 3.63
C LYS A 60 11.22 -12.51 2.15
N ALA A 61 12.36 -11.92 1.80
CA ALA A 61 12.65 -11.50 0.44
C ALA A 61 12.35 -12.61 -0.57
N ARG A 62 11.60 -12.28 -1.61
CA ARG A 62 11.17 -13.20 -2.67
C ARG A 62 11.76 -12.75 -4.00
N ASP A 63 12.26 -13.71 -4.77
CA ASP A 63 12.54 -13.50 -6.19
C ASP A 63 11.22 -13.42 -6.95
N ILE A 64 11.01 -12.30 -7.62
CA ILE A 64 9.82 -12.00 -8.40
C ILE A 64 10.15 -11.70 -9.87
N SER A 65 11.37 -12.01 -10.32
CA SER A 65 11.86 -11.75 -11.68
C SER A 65 11.02 -12.37 -12.80
N SER A 66 10.21 -13.39 -12.49
CA SER A 66 9.29 -14.03 -13.43
C SER A 66 7.94 -13.31 -13.56
N TYR A 67 7.69 -12.26 -12.79
CA TYR A 67 6.45 -11.49 -12.80
C TYR A 67 6.71 -10.07 -13.30
N SER A 68 5.71 -9.48 -13.94
CA SER A 68 5.79 -8.13 -14.49
C SER A 68 4.74 -7.20 -13.92
N THR A 69 3.67 -7.74 -13.32
CA THR A 69 2.49 -6.99 -12.94
C THR A 69 2.04 -7.34 -11.52
N VAL A 70 1.68 -6.33 -10.74
CA VAL A 70 0.88 -6.50 -9.52
C VAL A 70 -0.58 -6.31 -9.88
N VAL A 71 -1.43 -7.23 -9.45
CA VAL A 71 -2.88 -7.15 -9.62
C VAL A 71 -3.53 -7.08 -8.26
N ILE A 72 -4.38 -6.09 -8.06
CA ILE A 72 -5.09 -5.81 -6.81
C ILE A 72 -6.60 -5.84 -7.07
N GLU A 73 -7.33 -6.70 -6.35
CA GLU A 73 -8.80 -6.66 -6.32
C GLU A 73 -9.24 -5.87 -5.09
N LEU A 74 -9.88 -4.71 -5.32
CA LEU A 74 -10.22 -3.76 -4.26
C LEU A 74 -11.55 -3.06 -4.53
N LYS A 75 -12.10 -2.45 -3.48
CA LYS A 75 -13.17 -1.45 -3.52
C LYS A 75 -12.74 -0.27 -2.68
N GLY A 76 -12.54 0.88 -3.32
CA GLY A 76 -12.18 2.12 -2.63
C GLY A 76 -13.27 3.17 -2.74
N ASP A 77 -13.07 4.27 -2.03
CA ASP A 77 -14.00 5.35 -1.76
C ASP A 77 -13.91 6.53 -2.75
N GLY A 78 -13.48 6.27 -3.99
CA GLY A 78 -13.32 7.28 -5.04
C GLY A 78 -12.03 8.09 -4.94
N LYS A 79 -11.14 7.74 -3.99
CA LYS A 79 -9.87 8.42 -3.75
C LYS A 79 -8.70 7.69 -4.41
N THR A 80 -7.57 8.39 -4.50
CA THR A 80 -6.31 7.84 -4.99
C THR A 80 -5.43 7.39 -3.82
N TYR A 81 -4.98 6.14 -3.89
CA TYR A 81 -4.07 5.52 -2.94
C TYR A 81 -2.70 5.31 -3.59
N GLN A 82 -1.67 5.06 -2.79
CA GLN A 82 -0.37 4.64 -3.27
C GLN A 82 -0.17 3.15 -3.02
N PHE A 83 0.13 2.38 -4.06
CA PHE A 83 0.78 1.09 -3.90
C PHE A 83 2.28 1.31 -3.70
N ARG A 84 2.85 0.61 -2.72
CA ARG A 84 4.26 0.72 -2.35
C ARG A 84 4.91 -0.65 -2.32
N ALA A 85 6.15 -0.72 -2.81
CA ALA A 85 6.99 -1.91 -2.75
C ALA A 85 8.40 -1.55 -2.27
N LYS A 86 9.08 -2.49 -1.63
CA LYS A 86 10.52 -2.39 -1.36
C LYS A 86 11.27 -3.67 -1.70
N THR A 87 12.49 -3.49 -2.20
CA THR A 87 13.50 -4.54 -2.34
C THR A 87 13.97 -5.05 -1.00
N SER A 88 14.11 -4.16 -0.01
CA SER A 88 14.30 -4.54 1.39
C SER A 88 13.47 -3.70 2.36
N ARG A 89 12.98 -4.31 3.44
CA ARG A 89 12.27 -3.58 4.53
C ARG A 89 13.11 -2.46 5.17
N TYR A 90 14.44 -2.57 5.10
CA TYR A 90 15.38 -1.58 5.63
C TYR A 90 15.66 -0.41 4.67
N ASP A 91 15.21 -0.51 3.41
CA ASP A 91 15.37 0.58 2.46
C ASP A 91 14.63 1.82 2.93
N ARG A 92 15.28 2.97 2.76
CA ARG A 92 14.71 4.27 3.13
C ARG A 92 13.58 4.64 2.17
N GLN A 93 13.77 4.35 0.89
CA GLN A 93 12.84 4.60 -0.19
C GLN A 93 11.80 3.49 -0.34
N SER A 94 10.64 3.86 -0.86
CA SER A 94 9.67 2.92 -1.44
C SER A 94 9.58 3.16 -2.93
N TYR A 95 9.30 2.10 -3.69
CA TYR A 95 8.88 2.19 -5.08
C TYR A 95 7.36 2.35 -5.12
N VAL A 96 6.87 3.38 -5.79
CA VAL A 96 5.48 3.84 -5.68
C VAL A 96 4.78 3.85 -7.04
N SER A 97 3.53 3.42 -7.04
CA SER A 97 2.56 3.70 -8.10
C SER A 97 1.23 4.13 -7.48
N TYR A 98 0.37 4.78 -8.26
CA TYR A 98 -0.94 5.25 -7.80
C TYR A 98 -2.05 4.28 -8.19
N VAL A 99 -3.04 4.20 -7.31
CA VAL A 99 -4.22 3.34 -7.40
C VAL A 99 -5.44 4.24 -7.32
N GLU A 100 -6.10 4.48 -8.44
CA GLU A 100 -7.34 5.26 -8.50
C GLU A 100 -8.54 4.35 -8.23
N THR A 101 -9.41 4.75 -7.31
CA THR A 101 -10.60 3.96 -6.95
C THR A 101 -11.87 4.64 -7.43
N ASN A 102 -12.95 3.88 -7.63
CA ASN A 102 -14.16 4.35 -8.31
C ASN A 102 -15.46 4.11 -7.53
N GLY A 103 -15.39 3.72 -6.26
CA GLY A 103 -16.58 3.40 -5.45
C GLY A 103 -17.04 1.95 -5.57
N GLU A 104 -16.58 1.18 -6.56
CA GLU A 104 -16.99 -0.19 -6.82
C GLU A 104 -15.83 -1.19 -6.73
N TRP A 105 -16.18 -2.47 -6.63
CA TRP A 105 -15.20 -3.55 -6.73
C TRP A 105 -14.57 -3.55 -8.13
N GLN A 106 -13.25 -3.52 -8.17
CA GLN A 106 -12.48 -3.43 -9.40
C GLN A 106 -11.13 -4.15 -9.25
N THR A 107 -10.54 -4.45 -10.40
CA THR A 107 -9.22 -5.06 -10.49
C THR A 107 -8.26 -4.07 -11.13
N ILE A 108 -7.25 -3.65 -10.36
CA ILE A 108 -6.23 -2.69 -10.81
C ILE A 108 -4.95 -3.47 -11.10
N SER A 109 -4.40 -3.25 -12.29
CA SER A 109 -3.12 -3.85 -12.72
C SER A 109 -2.05 -2.76 -12.77
N ILE A 110 -0.92 -3.00 -12.12
CA ILE A 110 0.21 -2.08 -12.05
C ILE A 110 1.43 -2.80 -12.63
N ASN A 111 2.06 -2.23 -13.65
CA ASN A 111 3.33 -2.73 -14.15
C ASN A 111 4.44 -2.43 -13.13
N LEU A 112 5.20 -3.45 -12.76
CA LEU A 112 6.30 -3.32 -11.80
C LEU A 112 7.34 -2.28 -12.25
N ALA A 113 7.59 -2.18 -13.55
CA ALA A 113 8.55 -1.23 -14.12
C ALA A 113 8.11 0.25 -13.99
N ASP A 114 6.83 0.51 -13.74
CA ASP A 114 6.30 1.87 -13.59
C ASP A 114 6.50 2.43 -12.18
N LEU A 115 6.79 1.56 -11.20
CA LEU A 115 7.00 2.02 -9.84
C LEU A 115 8.30 2.83 -9.74
N TYR A 116 8.18 4.08 -9.32
CA TYR A 116 9.29 5.00 -9.21
C TYR A 116 9.70 5.22 -7.74
N PRO A 117 10.98 5.50 -7.47
CA PRO A 117 11.49 5.59 -6.10
C PRO A 117 11.08 6.91 -5.43
N VAL A 118 10.54 6.81 -4.22
CA VAL A 118 10.10 7.94 -3.38
C VAL A 118 10.65 7.79 -1.97
N PHE A 119 11.17 8.89 -1.43
CA PHE A 119 11.51 9.01 -0.01
C PHE A 119 10.85 10.26 0.57
N ARG A 120 10.03 10.09 1.61
CA ARG A 120 9.33 11.20 2.30
C ARG A 120 8.60 12.15 1.33
N GLY A 121 7.95 11.60 0.31
CA GLY A 121 7.20 12.35 -0.70
C GLY A 121 8.05 12.93 -1.85
N TYR A 122 9.38 12.83 -1.78
CA TYR A 122 10.27 13.29 -2.84
C TYR A 122 10.65 12.14 -3.77
N ARG A 123 10.44 12.34 -5.08
CA ARG A 123 10.97 11.42 -6.10
C ARG A 123 12.49 11.45 -6.05
N MET A 124 13.11 10.27 -6.00
CA MET A 124 14.55 10.14 -5.95
C MET A 124 15.15 10.06 -7.35
N ARG A 125 16.41 10.49 -7.49
CA ARG A 125 17.21 10.30 -8.70
C ARG A 125 17.79 8.89 -8.73
N MET A 126 16.92 7.90 -8.86
CA MET A 126 17.24 6.47 -8.92
C MET A 126 16.41 5.83 -10.04
N ALA A 127 16.84 4.65 -10.51
CA ALA A 127 16.05 3.87 -11.45
C ALA A 127 14.71 3.44 -10.83
N ASN A 128 13.73 3.16 -11.68
CA ASN A 128 12.47 2.53 -11.26
C ASN A 128 12.73 1.12 -10.71
N PHE A 129 11.68 0.53 -10.13
CA PHE A 129 11.75 -0.81 -9.55
C PHE A 129 12.17 -1.83 -10.62
N ASP A 130 13.16 -2.67 -10.30
CA ASP A 130 13.73 -3.62 -11.26
C ASP A 130 12.94 -4.93 -11.36
N GLY A 131 11.92 -5.10 -10.50
CA GLY A 131 11.05 -6.26 -10.50
C GLY A 131 11.75 -7.56 -10.14
N LYS A 132 12.89 -7.54 -9.43
CA LYS A 132 13.64 -8.75 -9.09
C LYS A 132 13.39 -9.24 -7.68
N LEU A 133 13.46 -8.35 -6.69
CA LEU A 133 13.34 -8.70 -5.28
C LEU A 133 12.24 -7.89 -4.62
N LEU A 134 11.44 -8.57 -3.79
CA LEU A 134 10.38 -7.96 -3.01
C LEU A 134 10.41 -8.47 -1.58
N GLU A 135 10.44 -7.56 -0.61
CA GLU A 135 10.45 -7.89 0.83
C GLU A 135 9.31 -7.19 1.61
N GLU A 136 8.80 -6.07 1.10
CA GLU A 136 7.70 -5.30 1.71
C GLU A 136 6.75 -4.82 0.61
N ILE A 137 5.44 -4.90 0.88
CA ILE A 137 4.42 -4.15 0.16
C ILE A 137 3.61 -3.30 1.12
N GLY A 138 2.98 -2.26 0.61
CA GLY A 138 2.04 -1.47 1.40
C GLY A 138 1.08 -0.66 0.56
N ILE A 139 0.04 -0.18 1.23
CA ILE A 139 -0.85 0.85 0.70
C ILE A 139 -0.71 2.08 1.60
N LEU A 140 -0.69 3.26 0.99
CA LEU A 140 -0.71 4.53 1.73
C LEU A 140 -1.84 5.40 1.19
N PHE A 141 -2.60 5.97 2.12
CA PHE A 141 -3.48 7.10 1.86
C PHE A 141 -2.86 8.37 2.42
N GLY A 142 -2.85 9.43 1.62
CA GLY A 142 -2.31 10.72 2.01
C GLY A 142 -2.37 11.69 0.83
N ASN A 143 -3.25 12.69 0.94
CA ASN A 143 -3.60 13.60 -0.15
C ASN A 143 -3.53 15.08 0.25
N LYS A 144 -2.89 15.37 1.40
CA LYS A 144 -2.77 16.72 1.97
C LYS A 144 -4.11 17.39 2.30
N LYS A 145 -5.13 16.58 2.60
CA LYS A 145 -6.44 17.04 3.08
C LYS A 145 -6.80 16.28 4.35
N ALA A 146 -7.47 16.95 5.27
CA ALA A 146 -8.05 16.31 6.43
C ALA A 146 -9.39 15.68 6.03
N GLU A 147 -9.44 14.35 5.92
CA GLU A 147 -10.63 13.63 5.50
C GLU A 147 -10.60 12.15 5.91
N ALA A 148 -11.79 11.56 6.01
CA ALA A 148 -11.96 10.14 6.20
C ALA A 148 -11.71 9.37 4.90
N PHE A 149 -11.18 8.16 5.04
CA PHE A 149 -10.96 7.24 3.93
C PHE A 149 -11.33 5.80 4.28
N GLU A 150 -11.69 5.02 3.26
CA GLU A 150 -11.91 3.59 3.36
C GLU A 150 -11.48 2.86 2.08
N LEU A 151 -10.69 1.81 2.25
CA LEU A 151 -10.26 0.90 1.21
C LEU A 151 -10.48 -0.54 1.64
N GLN A 152 -11.16 -1.30 0.79
CA GLN A 152 -11.38 -2.73 0.95
C GLN A 152 -10.51 -3.48 -0.06
N ILE A 153 -9.78 -4.52 0.37
CA ILE A 153 -8.89 -5.30 -0.50
C ILE A 153 -9.22 -6.79 -0.30
N LYS A 154 -9.49 -7.49 -1.40
CA LYS A 154 -9.65 -8.96 -1.38
C LYS A 154 -8.34 -9.69 -1.60
N SER A 155 -7.56 -9.24 -2.59
CA SER A 155 -6.31 -9.92 -2.92
C SER A 155 -5.29 -8.99 -3.56
N ILE A 156 -4.02 -9.38 -3.40
CA ILE A 156 -2.86 -8.80 -4.08
C ILE A 156 -2.03 -9.96 -4.62
N ILE A 157 -1.85 -10.01 -5.93
CA ILE A 157 -1.10 -11.08 -6.60
C ILE A 157 -0.10 -10.51 -7.60
N LEU A 158 0.95 -11.27 -7.86
CA LEU A 158 1.88 -11.03 -8.97
C LEU A 158 1.52 -11.92 -10.16
N LYS A 159 1.56 -11.32 -11.36
CA LYS A 159 1.38 -11.95 -12.67
C LYS A 159 2.58 -11.73 -13.58
#